data_AF-A0A380DUS8-F1
#
_entry.id   AF-A0A380DUS8-F1
#
_cell.length_a   1.000
_cell.length_b   1.000
_cell.length_c   1.000
_cell.angle_alpha   90.00
_cell.angle_beta   90.00
_cell.angle_gamma   90.00
#
_symmetry.space_group_name_H-M   'P 1'
#
loop_
_entity.id
_entity.type
_entity.pdbx_description
1 polymer ?
#
loop_
_entity_poly.entity_id
_entity_poly.type
_entity_poly.pdbx_seq_one_letter_code
_entity_poly.pdbx_strand_id
1 'polypeptide(L)'
;MLYNFKHDKERILQRFKEATTLEDSNYKERWNSGDIKLLIAHPASAGHGLNLQQGGHIIVWFGLTWSLELYQQANARIYRQGQNHTTIIHHIMTDNTIDQRVYKALQNKELTQEELMKAIKARIAKHK
;
A
#
# COMPACT_ATOMS: atom_id res chain seq x y z
N MET A 1 6.25 -2.95 -1.30
CA MET A 1 5.10 -2.87 -2.21
C MET A 1 3.84 -3.29 -1.47
N LEU A 2 2.74 -2.58 -1.66
CA LEU A 2 1.46 -2.80 -0.98
C LEU A 2 0.43 -3.34 -1.96
N TYR A 3 -0.25 -4.44 -1.60
CA TYR A 3 -1.30 -5.07 -2.39
C TYR A 3 -2.63 -5.09 -1.63
N ASN A 4 -3.76 -5.11 -2.36
CA ASN A 4 -5.09 -5.09 -1.73
C ASN A 4 -5.81 -6.45 -1.81
N PHE A 5 -5.57 -7.25 -2.84
CA PHE A 5 -6.21 -8.57 -2.98
C PHE A 5 -5.21 -9.74 -2.94
N LYS A 6 -5.68 -10.95 -2.59
CA LYS A 6 -4.84 -12.16 -2.57
C LYS A 6 -4.26 -12.49 -3.96
N HIS A 7 -5.06 -12.31 -5.02
CA HIS A 7 -4.59 -12.52 -6.39
C HIS A 7 -3.49 -11.53 -6.80
N ASP A 8 -3.46 -10.32 -6.22
CA ASP A 8 -2.36 -9.37 -6.44
C ASP A 8 -1.07 -9.90 -5.81
N LYS A 9 -1.14 -10.38 -4.55
CA LYS A 9 -0.01 -11.02 -3.86
C LYS A 9 0.57 -12.15 -4.71
N GLU A 10 -0.28 -13.04 -5.21
CA GLU A 10 0.11 -14.17 -6.04
C GLU A 10 0.81 -13.72 -7.33
N ARG A 11 0.24 -12.75 -8.05
CA ARG A 11 0.85 -12.19 -9.27
C ARG A 11 2.21 -11.55 -9.02
N ILE A 12 2.35 -10.80 -7.92
CA ILE A 12 3.61 -10.17 -7.53
C ILE A 12 4.67 -11.25 -7.24
N LEU A 13 4.35 -12.26 -6.43
CA LEU A 13 5.27 -13.37 -6.11
C LEU A 13 5.61 -14.23 -7.34
N GLN A 14 4.69 -14.36 -8.29
CA GLN A 14 4.96 -15.03 -9.55
C GLN A 14 5.97 -14.25 -10.39
N ARG A 15 5.87 -12.92 -10.42
CA ARG A 15 6.70 -12.03 -11.24
C ARG A 15 8.05 -11.67 -10.63
N PHE A 16 8.11 -11.54 -9.31
CA PHE A 16 9.29 -11.16 -8.53
C PHE A 16 9.60 -12.26 -7.53
N LYS A 17 10.54 -13.14 -7.88
CA LYS A 17 10.87 -14.33 -7.08
C LYS A 17 11.63 -13.99 -5.81
N GLU A 18 12.28 -12.82 -5.79
CA GLU A 18 12.99 -12.25 -4.66
C GLU A 18 12.08 -11.53 -3.65
N ALA A 19 10.78 -11.38 -3.97
CA ALA A 19 9.84 -10.70 -3.09
C ALA A 19 9.64 -11.51 -1.79
N THR A 20 9.77 -10.85 -0.65
CA THR A 20 9.54 -11.43 0.68
C THR A 20 8.23 -10.91 1.26
N THR A 21 7.49 -11.76 1.98
CA THR A 21 6.24 -11.38 2.66
C THR A 21 6.48 -11.20 4.16
N LEU A 22 5.50 -10.60 4.85
CA LEU A 22 5.52 -10.49 6.32
C LEU A 22 5.32 -11.83 7.06
N GLU A 23 5.04 -12.92 6.33
CA GLU A 23 4.89 -14.27 6.90
C GLU A 23 6.25 -14.88 7.23
N ASP A 24 7.33 -14.36 6.65
CA ASP A 24 8.69 -14.79 6.96
C ASP A 24 9.10 -14.31 8.36
N SER A 25 9.37 -15.22 9.28
CA SER A 25 9.62 -14.89 10.68
C SER A 25 10.82 -13.96 10.90
N ASN A 26 11.78 -13.92 9.98
CA ASN A 26 12.98 -13.08 10.06
C ASN A 26 12.97 -11.87 9.10
N TYR A 27 11.79 -11.51 8.54
CA TYR A 27 11.72 -10.43 7.55
C TYR A 27 12.23 -9.10 8.12
N LYS A 28 12.07 -8.85 9.43
CA LYS A 28 12.42 -7.56 10.05
C LYS A 28 13.93 -7.35 10.04
N GLU A 29 14.67 -8.35 10.51
CA GLU A 29 16.13 -8.32 10.56
C GLU A 29 16.69 -8.19 9.16
N ARG A 30 16.21 -9.01 8.22
CA ARG A 30 16.65 -9.00 6.82
C ARG A 30 16.26 -7.74 6.05
N TRP A 31 15.14 -7.10 6.39
CA TRP A 31 14.76 -5.82 5.81
C TRP A 31 15.70 -4.72 6.30
N ASN A 32 15.97 -4.67 7.61
CA ASN A 32 16.82 -3.64 8.20
C ASN A 32 18.31 -3.82 7.86
N SER A 33 18.78 -5.05 7.58
CA SER A 33 20.11 -5.32 7.05
C SER A 33 20.25 -5.02 5.55
N GLY A 34 19.14 -4.82 4.83
CA GLY A 34 19.12 -4.60 3.39
C GLY A 34 19.13 -5.88 2.54
N ASP A 35 18.99 -7.06 3.15
CA ASP A 35 18.94 -8.35 2.44
C ASP A 35 17.64 -8.53 1.63
N ILE A 36 16.55 -7.89 2.06
CA ILE A 36 15.28 -7.88 1.33
C ILE A 36 15.21 -6.65 0.43
N LYS A 37 15.33 -6.88 -0.88
CA LYS A 37 15.18 -5.82 -1.90
C LYS A 37 13.72 -5.44 -2.14
N LEU A 38 12.81 -6.38 -1.97
CA LEU A 38 11.38 -6.19 -2.20
C LEU A 38 10.56 -6.87 -1.10
N LEU A 39 10.06 -6.07 -0.17
CA LEU A 39 9.08 -6.51 0.82
C LEU A 39 7.67 -6.23 0.31
N ILE A 40 6.78 -7.22 0.36
CA ILE A 40 5.37 -7.07 0.00
C ILE A 40 4.45 -7.30 1.20
N ALA A 41 3.40 -6.49 1.32
CA ALA A 41 2.47 -6.55 2.44
C ALA A 41 1.07 -6.06 2.05
N HIS A 42 0.07 -6.50 2.81
CA HIS A 42 -1.25 -5.89 2.79
C HIS A 42 -1.24 -4.63 3.68
N PRO A 43 -1.90 -3.52 3.31
CA PRO A 43 -1.95 -2.30 4.11
C PRO A 43 -2.44 -2.49 5.54
N ALA A 44 -3.44 -3.36 5.75
CA ALA A 44 -3.93 -3.67 7.10
C ALA A 44 -2.84 -4.27 8.02
N SER A 45 -1.83 -4.93 7.46
CA SER A 45 -0.72 -5.45 8.24
C SER A 45 0.13 -4.33 8.85
N ALA A 46 0.06 -3.11 8.32
CA ALA A 46 0.71 -1.94 8.88
C ALA A 46 0.16 -1.55 10.26
N GLY A 47 -1.04 -1.99 10.66
CA GLY A 47 -1.59 -1.75 11.99
C GLY A 47 -0.77 -2.41 13.12
N HIS A 48 -0.06 -3.51 12.84
CA HIS A 48 0.61 -4.35 13.85
C HIS A 48 2.02 -3.87 14.26
N GLY A 49 2.36 -2.60 14.06
CA GLY A 49 3.66 -2.07 14.49
C GLY A 49 4.84 -2.50 13.59
N LEU A 50 4.63 -2.55 12.27
CA LEU A 50 5.72 -2.73 11.31
C LEU A 50 6.72 -1.56 11.42
N ASN A 51 7.98 -1.84 11.76
CA ASN A 51 9.06 -0.85 11.71
C ASN A 51 9.89 -1.07 10.43
N LEU A 52 9.47 -0.44 9.33
CA LEU A 52 10.07 -0.60 8.00
C LEU A 52 10.97 0.58 7.60
N GLN A 53 11.22 1.50 8.54
CA GLN A 53 11.80 2.81 8.27
C GLN A 53 13.28 2.77 7.88
N GLN A 54 14.01 1.73 8.30
CA GLN A 54 15.44 1.57 7.99
C GLN A 54 15.68 0.93 6.62
N GLY A 55 14.90 -0.09 6.27
CA GLY A 55 15.14 -0.85 5.03
C GLY A 55 14.56 -0.24 3.76
N GLY A 56 13.78 0.85 3.82
CA GLY A 56 13.25 1.46 2.60
C GLY A 56 12.68 2.86 2.72
N HIS A 57 12.72 3.58 1.60
CA HIS A 57 12.15 4.92 1.41
C HIS A 57 11.23 4.99 0.18
N ILE A 58 10.93 3.85 -0.46
CA ILE A 58 10.07 3.76 -1.63
C ILE A 58 8.85 2.90 -1.29
N ILE A 59 7.65 3.44 -1.51
CA ILE A 59 6.39 2.73 -1.41
C ILE A 59 5.82 2.58 -2.82
N VAL A 60 5.43 1.36 -3.18
CA VAL A 60 4.70 1.10 -4.43
C VAL A 60 3.35 0.50 -4.06
N TRP A 61 2.27 1.22 -4.35
CA TRP A 61 0.90 0.73 -4.26
C TRP A 61 0.57 -0.02 -5.55
N PHE A 62 0.55 -1.35 -5.47
CA PHE A 62 0.16 -2.21 -6.59
C PHE A 62 -1.36 -2.22 -6.78
N GLY A 63 -2.10 -2.16 -5.67
CA GLY A 63 -3.55 -1.94 -5.66
C GLY A 63 -3.90 -0.99 -4.53
N LEU A 64 -4.69 0.05 -4.84
CA LEU A 64 -5.11 1.04 -3.85
C LEU A 64 -6.09 0.42 -2.84
N THR A 65 -5.97 0.85 -1.59
CA THR A 65 -6.98 0.58 -0.57
C THR A 65 -8.11 1.60 -0.65
N TRP A 66 -9.30 1.20 -0.21
CA TRP A 66 -10.49 2.04 -0.13
C TRP A 66 -10.67 2.67 1.26
N SER A 67 -9.69 2.51 2.15
CA SER A 67 -9.70 3.12 3.48
C SER A 67 -8.61 4.18 3.57
N LEU A 68 -9.03 5.44 3.75
CA LEU A 68 -8.12 6.56 3.97
C LEU A 68 -7.23 6.31 5.20
N GLU A 69 -7.80 5.74 6.26
CA GLU A 69 -7.07 5.39 7.48
C GLU A 69 -5.97 4.36 7.19
N LEU A 70 -6.30 3.25 6.51
CA LEU A 70 -5.30 2.23 6.16
C LEU A 70 -4.21 2.79 5.25
N TYR A 71 -4.58 3.65 4.30
CA TYR A 71 -3.63 4.31 3.42
C TYR A 71 -2.65 5.19 4.22
N GLN A 72 -3.17 6.03 5.12
CA GLN A 72 -2.37 6.91 5.96
C GLN A 72 -1.47 6.13 6.91
N GLN A 73 -2.01 5.12 7.60
CA GLN A 73 -1.25 4.27 8.52
C GLN A 73 -0.13 3.51 7.80
N ALA A 74 -0.41 2.95 6.63
CA ALA A 74 0.59 2.23 5.84
C ALA A 74 1.72 3.15 5.37
N ASN A 75 1.40 4.35 4.85
CA ASN A 75 2.42 5.29 4.42
C ASN A 75 3.26 5.82 5.60
N ALA A 76 2.65 6.03 6.77
CA ALA A 76 3.35 6.46 7.99
C ALA A 76 4.33 5.41 8.54
N ARG A 77 4.28 4.14 8.09
CA ARG A 77 5.29 3.13 8.47
C ARG A 77 6.63 3.33 7.79
N ILE A 78 6.66 4.04 6.66
CA ILE A 78 7.88 4.30 5.89
C ILE A 78 8.24 5.77 5.97
N TYR A 79 7.27 6.67 5.86
CA TYR A 79 7.47 8.12 5.97
C TYR A 79 7.83 8.53 7.40
N ARG A 80 8.99 9.18 7.59
CA ARG A 80 9.32 9.84 8.86
C ARG A 80 10.10 11.14 8.63
N GLN A 81 9.79 12.15 9.43
CA GLN A 81 10.58 13.37 9.51
C GLN A 81 12.01 13.04 9.95
N GLY A 82 13.01 13.55 9.21
CA GLY A 82 14.44 13.34 9.51
C GLY A 82 15.08 12.10 8.86
N GLN A 83 14.40 11.42 7.92
CA GLN A 83 15.08 10.42 7.08
C GLN A 83 16.07 11.07 6.11
N ASN A 84 17.20 10.40 5.88
CA ASN A 84 18.24 10.85 4.93
C ASN A 84 17.79 10.79 3.47
N HIS A 85 16.78 9.98 3.16
CA HIS A 85 16.27 9.76 1.81
C HIS A 85 14.83 10.27 1.72
N THR A 86 14.51 10.98 0.65
CA THR A 86 13.15 11.39 0.33
C THR A 86 12.25 10.17 0.19
N THR A 87 11.13 10.15 0.91
CA THR A 87 10.14 9.09 0.72
C THR A 87 9.41 9.29 -0.62
N ILE A 88 9.45 8.29 -1.49
CA ILE A 88 8.75 8.29 -2.77
C ILE A 88 7.58 7.30 -2.70
N ILE A 89 6.38 7.76 -3.06
CA ILE A 89 5.18 6.91 -3.11
C ILE A 89 4.71 6.84 -4.56
N HIS A 90 4.79 5.64 -5.14
CA HIS A 90 4.26 5.33 -6.46
C HIS A 90 2.90 4.64 -6.36
N HIS A 91 1.98 4.99 -7.25
CA HIS A 91 0.68 4.35 -7.39
C HIS A 91 0.58 3.73 -8.78
N ILE A 92 0.45 2.41 -8.84
CA ILE A 92 0.13 1.71 -10.09
C ILE A 92 -1.38 1.78 -10.26
N MET A 93 -1.82 2.38 -11.36
CA MET A 93 -3.23 2.59 -11.66
C MET A 93 -3.47 2.37 -13.14
N THR A 94 -4.68 1.95 -13.47
CA THR A 94 -5.10 1.84 -14.87
C THR A 94 -5.88 3.09 -15.27
N ASP A 95 -5.63 3.60 -16.47
CA ASP A 95 -6.34 4.79 -16.97
C ASP A 95 -7.82 4.50 -17.19
N ASN A 96 -8.64 5.54 -16.96
CA ASN A 96 -10.10 5.50 -17.11
C ASN A 96 -10.81 4.47 -16.20
N THR A 97 -10.15 3.96 -15.16
CA THR A 97 -10.75 3.05 -14.19
C THR A 97 -11.16 3.75 -12.91
N ILE A 98 -11.64 2.96 -11.94
CA ILE A 98 -11.98 3.44 -10.60
C ILE A 98 -10.74 3.87 -9.81
N ASP A 99 -9.55 3.40 -10.18
CA ASP A 99 -8.29 3.66 -9.47
C ASP A 99 -8.02 5.16 -9.37
N GLN A 100 -8.18 5.90 -10.47
CA GLN A 100 -7.97 7.35 -10.51
C GLN A 100 -8.95 8.11 -9.58
N ARG A 101 -10.18 7.63 -9.41
CA ARG A 101 -11.16 8.24 -8.50
C ARG A 101 -10.84 7.94 -7.05
N VAL A 102 -10.45 6.71 -6.73
CA VAL A 102 -9.98 6.32 -5.39
C VAL A 102 -8.76 7.13 -5.02
N TYR A 103 -7.79 7.24 -5.93
CA TYR A 103 -6.61 8.06 -5.72
C TYR A 103 -6.94 9.52 -5.41
N LYS A 104 -7.78 10.16 -6.24
CA LYS A 104 -8.26 11.53 -5.96
C LYS A 104 -8.93 11.64 -4.59
N ALA A 105 -9.73 10.65 -4.21
CA ALA A 105 -10.36 10.61 -2.89
C ALA A 105 -9.36 10.47 -1.74
N LEU A 106 -8.30 9.68 -1.92
CA LEU A 106 -7.23 9.53 -0.94
C LEU A 106 -6.32 10.77 -0.85
N GLN A 107 -6.17 11.54 -1.93
CA GLN A 107 -5.40 12.79 -1.94
C GLN A 107 -6.16 13.96 -1.31
N ASN A 108 -7.47 14.01 -1.55
CA ASN A 108 -8.32 15.04 -0.99
C ASN A 108 -8.56 14.74 0.49
N LYS A 109 -7.75 15.37 1.35
CA LYS A 109 -7.85 15.27 2.82
C LYS A 109 -9.22 15.70 3.39
N GLU A 110 -10.07 16.31 2.55
CA GLU A 110 -11.43 16.75 2.90
C GLU A 110 -12.52 15.73 2.55
N LEU A 111 -12.22 14.67 1.78
CA LEU A 111 -13.19 13.63 1.50
C LEU A 111 -13.34 12.74 2.74
N THR A 112 -14.49 12.84 3.37
CA THR A 112 -14.87 11.98 4.49
C THR A 112 -14.87 10.52 4.03
N GLN A 113 -14.57 9.58 4.94
CA GLN A 113 -14.70 8.14 4.68
C GLN A 113 -16.07 7.80 4.08
N GLU A 114 -17.10 8.58 4.43
CA GLU A 114 -18.46 8.47 3.94
C GLU A 114 -18.59 8.75 2.44
N GLU A 115 -17.90 9.76 1.90
CA GLU A 115 -17.92 10.09 0.48
C GLU A 115 -17.16 9.06 -0.37
N LEU A 116 -16.04 8.54 0.16
CA LEU A 116 -15.34 7.42 -0.46
C LEU A 116 -16.25 6.18 -0.52
N MET A 117 -16.92 5.85 0.59
CA MET A 117 -17.88 4.75 0.64
C MET A 117 -19.10 4.98 -0.26
N LYS A 118 -19.59 6.22 -0.39
CA LYS A 118 -20.71 6.59 -1.26
C LYS A 118 -20.34 6.44 -2.74
N ALA A 119 -19.15 6.86 -3.14
CA ALA A 119 -18.62 6.66 -4.50
C ALA A 119 -18.51 5.17 -4.87
N ILE A 120 -18.15 4.32 -3.90
CA ILE A 120 -18.08 2.87 -4.05
C ILE A 120 -19.49 2.26 -4.19
N LYS A 121 -20.39 2.55 -3.24
CA LYS A 121 -21.75 1.98 -3.19
C LYS A 121 -22.59 2.34 -4.40
N ALA A 122 -22.51 3.60 -4.88
CA ALA A 122 -23.22 4.04 -6.07
C ALA A 122 -22.87 3.24 -7.33
N ARG A 123 -21.69 2.60 -7.37
CA ARG A 123 -21.23 1.81 -8.51
C ARG A 123 -21.65 0.34 -8.43
N ILE A 124 -21.61 -0.28 -7.25
CA ILE A 124 -22.14 -1.65 -7.04
C ILE A 124 -23.60 -1.71 -7.50
N ALA A 125 -24.37 -0.66 -7.22
CA ALA A 125 -25.76 -0.53 -7.66
C ALA A 125 -25.91 -0.33 -9.18
N LYS A 126 -24.89 0.19 -9.87
CA LYS A 126 -24.92 0.50 -11.31
C LYS A 126 -24.49 -0.68 -12.21
N HIS A 127 -24.07 -1.80 -11.62
CA HIS A 127 -23.68 -3.04 -12.31
C HIS A 127 -24.51 -4.25 -11.81
N LYS A 128 -25.65 -3.98 -11.17
CA LYS A 128 -26.80 -4.88 -11.09
C LYS A 128 -27.74 -4.55 -12.24
#